data_AF-A0A8E3S0Y6-F1
#
_entry.id   AF-A0A8E3S0Y6-F1
#
_cell.length_a   1.000
_cell.length_b   1.000
_cell.length_c   1.000
_cell.angle_alpha   90.00
_cell.angle_beta   90.00
_cell.angle_gamma   90.00
#
_symmetry.space_group_name_H-M   'P 1'
#
loop_
_entity.id
_entity.type
_entity.pdbx_description
1 polymer ?
#
loop_
_entity_poly.entity_id
_entity_poly.type
_entity_poly.pdbx_seq_one_letter_code
_entity_poly.pdbx_strand_id
1 'polypeptide(L)'
;MSYWGLTVFSNILATVPVIGTWLCYWIWGSEYINDFTLLKLHVLHVLLPFVLILVIFMHLFCLHYFMSSDGFCDRFAFYCERLCFCMWFYLRDMFLAFLILSFVIYFIFINWYFVFHEESWVIVDTLKTSDKILPEWFFLFLFGFLKAVPDKFTGLLLMVILLFSLFLFILNCILWFVYC
;
A
#
# COMPACT_ATOMS: atom_id res chain seq x y z
N MET A 1 -10.24 1.65 -16.34
CA MET A 1 -9.90 2.31 -15.05
C MET A 1 -8.49 2.91 -15.00
N SER A 2 -7.45 2.17 -15.41
CA SER A 2 -6.02 2.55 -15.22
C SER A 2 -5.66 3.98 -15.63
N TYR A 3 -5.97 4.39 -16.86
CA TYR A 3 -5.68 5.75 -17.36
C TYR A 3 -6.35 6.83 -16.50
N TRP A 4 -7.67 6.69 -16.24
CA TRP A 4 -8.41 7.65 -15.45
C TRP A 4 -7.94 7.67 -13.98
N GLY A 5 -7.57 6.52 -13.41
CA GLY A 5 -6.94 6.46 -12.09
C GLY A 5 -5.66 7.31 -12.01
N LEU A 6 -4.79 7.19 -13.03
CA LEU A 6 -3.58 8.01 -13.13
C LEU A 6 -3.90 9.51 -13.29
N THR A 7 -4.91 9.87 -14.09
CA THR A 7 -5.34 11.28 -14.24
C THR A 7 -5.85 11.88 -12.92
N VAL A 8 -6.60 11.12 -12.13
CA VAL A 8 -7.13 11.59 -10.84
C VAL A 8 -5.98 11.77 -9.85
N PHE A 9 -5.05 10.80 -9.81
CA PHE A 9 -3.86 10.89 -8.97
C PHE A 9 -2.99 12.11 -9.30
N SER A 10 -2.71 12.36 -10.58
CA SER A 10 -1.96 13.54 -11.01
C SER A 10 -2.70 14.84 -10.72
N ASN A 11 -4.03 14.85 -10.83
CA ASN A 11 -4.83 16.03 -10.50
C ASN A 11 -4.77 16.36 -9.01
N ILE A 12 -4.66 15.33 -8.15
CA ILE A 12 -4.43 15.51 -6.72
C ILE A 12 -3.01 16.06 -6.48
N LEU A 13 -1.98 15.48 -7.10
CA LEU A 13 -0.60 15.98 -6.97
C LEU A 13 -0.43 17.43 -7.47
N ALA A 14 -1.12 17.79 -8.54
CA ALA A 14 -1.08 19.15 -9.08
C ALA A 14 -1.65 20.21 -8.12
N THR A 15 -2.38 19.81 -7.07
CA THR A 15 -2.89 20.74 -6.05
C THR A 15 -1.79 21.25 -5.12
N VAL A 16 -0.61 20.61 -5.09
CA VAL A 16 0.52 21.06 -4.29
C VAL A 16 1.03 22.41 -4.82
N PRO A 17 1.08 23.46 -3.99
CA PRO A 17 1.47 24.79 -4.44
C PRO A 17 2.91 24.79 -4.94
N VAL A 18 3.20 25.64 -5.93
CA VAL A 18 4.52 25.87 -6.56
C VAL A 18 5.06 24.69 -7.38
N ILE A 19 5.02 23.48 -6.84
CA ILE A 19 5.75 22.31 -7.39
C ILE A 19 4.82 21.30 -8.08
N GLY A 20 3.52 21.29 -7.76
CA GLY A 20 2.60 20.22 -8.16
C GLY A 20 2.55 19.98 -9.68
N THR A 21 2.38 21.03 -10.47
CA THR A 21 2.30 20.93 -11.94
C THR A 21 3.62 20.46 -12.56
N TRP A 22 4.75 21.01 -12.09
CA TRP A 22 6.08 20.59 -12.51
C TRP A 22 6.33 19.11 -12.19
N LEU A 23 5.89 18.65 -11.00
CA LEU A 23 6.03 17.26 -10.57
C LEU A 23 5.21 16.31 -11.46
N CYS A 24 4.00 16.69 -11.86
CA CYS A 24 3.20 15.92 -12.81
C CYS A 24 3.89 15.79 -14.17
N TYR A 25 4.42 16.88 -14.73
CA TYR A 25 5.17 16.83 -16.00
C TYR A 25 6.45 16.00 -15.89
N TRP A 26 7.12 16.03 -14.74
CA TRP A 26 8.31 15.21 -14.52
C TRP A 26 7.98 13.72 -14.46
N ILE A 27 6.93 13.34 -13.72
CA ILE A 27 6.43 11.95 -13.63
C ILE A 27 6.02 11.45 -15.01
N TRP A 28 5.23 12.22 -15.75
CA TRP A 28 4.78 11.84 -17.08
C TRP A 28 5.94 11.83 -18.09
N GLY A 29 6.78 12.86 -18.10
CA GLY A 29 7.76 13.10 -19.17
C GLY A 29 7.15 13.71 -20.43
N SER A 30 5.93 14.22 -20.33
CA SER A 30 5.17 14.88 -21.38
C SER A 30 4.07 15.76 -20.78
N GLU A 31 3.44 16.60 -21.60
CA GLU A 31 2.35 17.50 -21.16
C GLU A 31 1.04 16.76 -20.83
N TYR A 32 0.85 15.57 -21.41
CA TYR A 32 -0.30 14.69 -21.22
C TYR A 32 0.15 13.24 -21.02
N ILE A 33 -0.75 12.41 -20.49
CA ILE A 33 -0.52 10.98 -20.28
C ILE A 33 -0.48 10.26 -21.64
N ASN A 34 0.62 9.58 -21.91
CA ASN A 34 0.91 8.88 -23.17
C ASN A 34 1.74 7.60 -22.92
N ASP A 35 2.20 6.96 -24.00
CA ASP A 35 3.00 5.73 -23.92
C ASP A 35 4.32 5.88 -23.17
N PHE A 36 4.95 7.07 -23.19
CA PHE A 36 6.15 7.32 -22.40
C PHE A 36 5.87 7.25 -20.90
N THR A 37 4.71 7.76 -20.46
CA THR A 37 4.28 7.63 -19.06
C THR A 37 4.10 6.17 -18.65
N LEU A 38 3.49 5.37 -19.54
CA LEU A 38 3.25 3.94 -19.31
C LEU A 38 4.57 3.18 -19.15
N LEU A 39 5.54 3.43 -20.03
CA LEU A 39 6.85 2.79 -19.97
C LEU A 39 7.58 3.12 -18.67
N LYS A 40 7.57 4.39 -18.22
CA LYS A 40 8.17 4.79 -16.95
C LYS A 40 7.50 4.11 -15.76
N LEU A 41 6.18 4.09 -15.72
CA LEU A 41 5.42 3.44 -14.66
C LEU A 41 5.66 1.93 -14.66
N HIS A 42 5.81 1.30 -15.83
CA HIS A 42 6.15 -0.11 -15.92
C HIS A 42 7.54 -0.40 -15.35
N VAL A 43 8.57 0.37 -15.73
CA VAL A 43 9.93 0.23 -15.18
C VAL A 43 9.92 0.42 -13.66
N LEU A 44 9.22 1.44 -13.16
CA LEU A 44 9.10 1.70 -11.73
C LEU A 44 8.33 0.57 -11.00
N HIS A 45 7.27 0.04 -11.60
CA HIS A 45 6.49 -1.07 -11.03
C HIS A 45 7.29 -2.36 -10.95
N VAL A 46 8.18 -2.62 -11.90
CA VAL A 46 9.09 -3.78 -11.84
C VAL A 46 10.20 -3.56 -10.82
N LEU A 47 10.69 -2.33 -10.66
CA LEU A 47 11.78 -1.99 -9.73
C LEU A 47 11.34 -1.98 -8.25
N LEU A 48 10.16 -1.42 -7.95
CA LEU A 48 9.68 -1.24 -6.57
C LEU A 48 9.60 -2.54 -5.74
N PRO A 49 9.16 -3.69 -6.28
CA PRO A 49 9.21 -4.96 -5.57
C PRO A 49 10.60 -5.35 -5.09
N PHE A 50 11.67 -5.06 -5.85
CA PHE A 50 13.04 -5.34 -5.42
C PHE A 50 13.47 -4.45 -4.25
N VAL A 51 13.09 -3.17 -4.28
CA VAL A 51 13.30 -2.25 -3.15
C VAL A 51 12.54 -2.74 -1.92
N LEU A 52 11.31 -3.23 -2.10
CA LEU A 52 10.48 -3.76 -1.01
C LEU A 52 11.09 -5.03 -0.40
N ILE A 53 11.67 -5.93 -1.21
CA ILE A 53 12.43 -7.10 -0.70
C ILE A 53 13.58 -6.65 0.21
N LEU A 54 14.33 -5.62 -0.20
CA LEU A 54 15.42 -5.06 0.62
C LEU A 54 14.91 -4.50 1.95
N VAL A 55 13.78 -3.79 1.95
CA VAL A 55 13.13 -3.31 3.17
C VAL A 55 12.66 -4.47 4.06
N ILE A 56 12.10 -5.54 3.47
CA ILE A 56 11.73 -6.75 4.22
C ILE A 56 12.96 -7.38 4.89
N PHE A 57 14.09 -7.50 4.19
CA PHE A 57 15.31 -8.03 4.80
C PHE A 57 15.80 -7.17 5.96
N MET A 58 15.82 -5.85 5.81
CA MET A 58 16.15 -4.94 6.92
C MET A 58 15.19 -5.10 8.09
N HIS A 59 13.89 -5.21 7.81
CA HIS A 59 12.86 -5.43 8.83
C HIS A 59 13.09 -6.75 9.59
N LEU A 60 13.32 -7.85 8.88
CA LEU A 60 13.62 -9.16 9.50
C LEU A 60 14.93 -9.15 10.29
N PHE A 61 15.95 -8.43 9.82
CA PHE A 61 17.20 -8.26 10.56
C PHE A 61 16.97 -7.53 11.88
N CYS A 62 16.22 -6.43 11.87
CA CYS A 62 15.83 -5.72 13.09
C CYS A 62 15.03 -6.62 14.03
N LEU A 63 14.05 -7.38 13.51
CA LEU A 63 13.25 -8.30 14.32
C LEU A 63 14.09 -9.44 14.90
N HIS A 64 15.10 -9.92 14.19
CA HIS A 64 16.03 -10.92 14.71
C HIS A 64 16.90 -10.37 15.86
N TYR A 65 17.32 -9.11 15.76
CA TYR A 65 18.15 -8.45 16.77
C TYR A 65 17.35 -8.09 18.04
N PHE A 66 16.15 -7.51 17.87
CA PHE A 66 15.30 -7.06 18.99
C PHE A 66 14.33 -8.13 19.51
N MET A 67 14.22 -9.27 18.82
CA MET A 67 13.34 -10.41 19.13
C MET A 67 11.84 -10.09 19.03
N SER A 68 11.00 -11.13 19.03
CA SER A 68 9.53 -11.00 18.98
C SER A 68 8.95 -10.66 20.35
N SER A 69 7.84 -9.92 20.37
CA SER A 69 7.07 -9.64 21.59
C SER A 69 5.94 -10.65 21.80
N ASP A 70 5.81 -11.20 23.01
CA ASP A 70 4.72 -12.14 23.36
C ASP A 70 3.47 -11.44 23.91
N GLY A 71 3.37 -10.11 23.78
CA GLY A 71 2.22 -9.32 24.24
C GLY A 71 2.16 -9.11 25.77
N PHE A 72 2.97 -9.84 26.55
CA PHE A 72 3.18 -9.62 27.97
C PHE A 72 4.44 -8.77 28.21
N CYS A 73 4.38 -7.85 29.17
CA CYS A 73 5.41 -6.83 29.42
C CYS A 73 6.69 -7.37 30.09
N ASP A 74 6.74 -8.66 30.45
CA ASP A 74 7.83 -9.23 31.24
C ASP A 74 8.87 -9.93 30.36
N ARG A 75 9.88 -9.17 29.92
CA ARG A 75 11.03 -9.71 29.16
C ARG A 75 11.81 -10.80 29.91
N PHE A 76 11.72 -10.84 31.24
CA PHE A 76 12.43 -11.84 32.06
C PHE A 76 11.80 -13.24 32.00
N ALA A 77 10.48 -13.35 31.85
CA ALA A 77 9.81 -14.65 31.70
C ALA A 77 10.08 -15.26 30.30
N PHE A 78 10.21 -14.41 29.28
CA PHE A 78 10.47 -14.82 27.89
C PHE A 78 11.74 -15.66 27.71
N TYR A 79 12.83 -15.36 28.43
CA TYR A 79 14.09 -16.09 28.27
C TYR A 79 14.00 -17.57 28.68
N CYS A 80 13.08 -17.90 29.60
CA CYS A 80 12.92 -19.25 30.15
C CYS A 80 12.01 -20.15 29.31
N GLU A 81 11.11 -19.61 28.48
CA GLU A 81 10.08 -20.37 27.76
C GLU A 81 10.22 -20.32 26.23
N ARG A 82 11.47 -20.35 25.71
CA ARG A 82 11.70 -20.31 24.26
C ARG A 82 11.49 -21.67 23.59
N LEU A 83 10.55 -21.72 22.65
CA LEU A 83 10.36 -22.84 21.73
C LEU A 83 11.19 -22.65 20.45
N CYS A 84 11.68 -23.75 19.87
CA CYS A 84 12.40 -23.71 18.60
C CYS A 84 11.47 -23.34 17.43
N PHE A 85 11.88 -22.35 16.63
CA PHE A 85 11.12 -21.86 15.47
C PHE A 85 10.82 -22.97 14.44
N CYS A 86 11.83 -23.79 14.13
CA CYS A 86 11.80 -24.76 13.02
C CYS A 86 10.68 -25.80 13.15
N MET A 87 10.29 -26.17 14.38
CA MET A 87 9.30 -27.23 14.58
C MET A 87 7.89 -26.69 14.85
N TRP A 88 7.77 -25.70 15.74
CA TRP A 88 6.46 -25.25 16.21
C TRP A 88 5.90 -24.13 15.33
N PHE A 89 6.69 -23.09 15.11
CA PHE A 89 6.25 -21.91 14.37
C PHE A 89 6.18 -22.17 12.87
N TYR A 90 7.18 -22.86 12.30
CA TYR A 90 7.19 -23.19 10.88
C TYR A 90 5.97 -24.01 10.44
N LEU A 91 5.63 -25.10 11.16
CA LEU A 91 4.46 -25.93 10.81
C LEU A 91 3.15 -25.16 10.97
N ARG A 92 3.01 -24.37 12.04
CA ARG A 92 1.84 -23.51 12.26
C ARG A 92 1.68 -22.49 11.14
N ASP A 93 2.76 -21.80 10.78
CA ASP A 93 2.73 -20.74 9.78
C ASP A 93 2.50 -21.30 8.37
N MET A 94 3.06 -22.48 8.05
CA MET A 94 2.76 -23.20 6.81
C MET A 94 1.29 -23.62 6.71
N PHE A 95 0.72 -24.13 7.80
CA PHE A 95 -0.70 -24.49 7.85
C PHE A 95 -1.60 -23.27 7.69
N LEU A 96 -1.31 -22.18 8.41
CA LEU A 96 -2.03 -20.91 8.28
C LEU A 96 -1.90 -20.32 6.87
N ALA A 97 -0.71 -20.33 6.29
CA ALA A 97 -0.47 -19.86 4.93
C ALA A 97 -1.30 -20.65 3.92
N PHE A 98 -1.38 -21.98 4.07
CA PHE A 98 -2.24 -22.82 3.23
C PHE A 98 -3.73 -22.48 3.38
N LEU A 99 -4.22 -22.30 4.61
CA LEU A 99 -5.61 -21.90 4.86
C LEU A 99 -5.93 -20.52 4.27
N ILE A 100 -5.06 -19.54 4.45
CA ILE A 100 -5.24 -18.19 3.89
C ILE A 100 -5.19 -18.24 2.36
N LEU A 101 -4.21 -18.92 1.77
CA LEU A 101 -4.08 -19.03 0.31
C LEU A 101 -5.30 -19.72 -0.31
N SER A 102 -5.74 -20.84 0.27
CA SER A 102 -6.92 -21.56 -0.20
C SER A 102 -8.19 -20.71 -0.11
N PHE A 103 -8.36 -19.96 0.98
CA PHE A 103 -9.47 -19.02 1.12
C PHE A 103 -9.42 -17.88 0.08
N VAL A 104 -8.25 -17.28 -0.14
CA VAL A 104 -8.07 -16.20 -1.13
C VAL A 104 -8.37 -16.71 -2.53
N ILE A 105 -7.84 -17.88 -2.90
CA ILE A 105 -8.11 -18.50 -4.20
C ILE A 105 -9.61 -18.78 -4.36
N TYR A 106 -10.24 -19.41 -3.37
CA TYR A 106 -11.68 -19.66 -3.35
C TYR A 106 -12.50 -18.37 -3.50
N PHE A 107 -12.12 -17.32 -2.77
CA PHE A 107 -12.79 -16.03 -2.82
C PHE A 107 -12.69 -15.37 -4.21
N ILE A 108 -11.51 -15.39 -4.84
CA ILE A 108 -11.31 -14.85 -6.19
C ILE A 108 -12.17 -15.60 -7.21
N PHE A 109 -12.25 -16.93 -7.11
CA PHE A 109 -13.05 -17.72 -8.06
C PHE A 109 -14.55 -17.45 -7.94
N ILE A 110 -15.07 -17.19 -6.73
CA ILE A 110 -16.50 -16.91 -6.53
C ILE A 110 -16.84 -15.45 -6.80
N ASN A 111 -16.00 -14.52 -6.31
CA ASN A 111 -16.28 -13.09 -6.31
C ASN A 111 -15.29 -12.32 -7.18
N TRP A 112 -15.00 -12.82 -8.38
CA TRP A 112 -14.04 -12.20 -9.29
C TRP A 112 -14.38 -10.73 -9.59
N TYR A 113 -15.68 -10.42 -9.76
CA TYR A 113 -16.18 -9.07 -10.05
C TYR A 113 -15.96 -8.08 -8.90
N PHE A 114 -15.83 -8.57 -7.66
CA PHE A 114 -15.56 -7.72 -6.51
C PHE A 114 -14.08 -7.31 -6.46
N VAL A 115 -13.19 -8.23 -6.85
CA VAL A 115 -11.74 -8.01 -6.85
C VAL A 115 -11.31 -7.19 -8.06
N PHE A 116 -11.89 -7.45 -9.24
CA PHE A 116 -11.54 -6.81 -10.49
C PHE A 116 -12.72 -6.00 -11.04
N HIS A 117 -12.52 -4.70 -11.23
CA HIS A 117 -13.51 -3.82 -11.86
C HIS A 117 -13.71 -4.15 -13.34
N GLU A 118 -14.96 -4.23 -13.77
CA GLU A 118 -15.35 -4.50 -15.18
C GLU A 118 -14.78 -3.46 -16.16
N GLU A 119 -14.70 -2.20 -15.72
CA GLU A 119 -14.16 -1.05 -16.48
C GLU A 119 -12.64 -1.12 -16.73
N SER A 120 -11.94 -2.11 -16.14
CA SER A 120 -10.52 -2.37 -16.44
C SER A 120 -10.32 -3.19 -17.71
N TRP A 121 -11.36 -3.86 -18.20
CA TRP A 121 -11.30 -4.72 -19.40
C TRP A 121 -11.63 -3.97 -20.69
N VAL A 122 -12.14 -2.74 -20.59
CA VAL A 122 -12.45 -1.89 -21.73
C VAL A 122 -11.21 -1.08 -22.12
N ILE A 123 -10.91 -1.01 -23.42
CA ILE A 123 -9.84 -0.16 -23.97
C ILE A 123 -10.15 1.29 -23.61
N VAL A 124 -9.13 2.04 -23.20
CA VAL A 124 -9.35 3.41 -22.74
C VAL A 124 -9.82 4.31 -23.88
N ASP A 125 -10.89 5.06 -23.61
CA ASP A 125 -11.24 6.27 -24.34
C ASP A 125 -10.73 7.47 -23.53
N THR A 126 -9.83 8.28 -24.12
CA THR A 126 -9.23 9.44 -23.45
C THR A 126 -10.15 10.66 -23.43
N LEU A 127 -11.20 10.67 -24.27
CA LEU A 127 -12.14 11.79 -24.37
C LEU A 127 -13.35 11.62 -23.45
N LYS A 128 -13.64 10.39 -23.02
CA LYS A 128 -14.82 10.09 -22.20
C LYS A 128 -14.46 9.32 -20.93
N THR A 129 -14.79 9.90 -19.79
CA THR A 129 -14.83 9.22 -18.49
C THR A 129 -16.08 8.35 -18.40
N SER A 130 -15.96 7.11 -17.90
CA SER A 130 -17.13 6.30 -17.50
C SER A 130 -17.78 6.89 -16.24
N ASP A 131 -19.11 6.78 -16.15
CA ASP A 131 -19.88 7.24 -15.00
C ASP A 131 -19.66 6.40 -13.74
N LYS A 132 -19.10 5.18 -13.89
CA LYS A 132 -18.89 4.22 -12.80
C LYS A 132 -17.43 4.14 -12.32
N ILE A 133 -16.64 5.20 -12.52
CA ILE A 133 -15.22 5.20 -12.12
C ILE A 133 -15.09 5.23 -10.59
N LEU A 134 -14.53 4.14 -10.05
CA LEU A 134 -14.18 3.95 -8.65
C LEU A 134 -12.75 3.40 -8.58
N PRO A 135 -11.98 3.75 -7.54
CA PRO A 135 -10.69 3.12 -7.32
C PRO A 135 -10.88 1.66 -6.86
N GLU A 136 -9.77 0.94 -6.79
CA GLU A 136 -9.73 -0.40 -6.24
C GLU A 136 -10.16 -0.41 -4.77
N TRP A 137 -10.68 -1.56 -4.31
CA TRP A 137 -11.33 -1.69 -3.01
C TRP A 137 -10.43 -1.27 -1.83
N PHE A 138 -9.13 -1.53 -1.91
CA PHE A 138 -8.14 -1.15 -0.89
C PHE A 138 -7.87 0.36 -0.84
N PHE A 139 -8.21 1.13 -1.88
CA PHE A 139 -8.09 2.59 -1.90
C PHE A 139 -9.40 3.32 -1.59
N LEU A 140 -10.53 2.61 -1.47
CA LEU A 140 -11.85 3.23 -1.21
C LEU A 140 -11.88 4.07 0.08
N PHE A 141 -11.18 3.63 1.12
CA PHE A 141 -11.08 4.38 2.38
C PHE A 141 -10.44 5.76 2.17
N LEU A 142 -9.28 5.81 1.52
CA LEU A 142 -8.57 7.07 1.24
C LEU A 142 -9.35 7.95 0.26
N PHE A 143 -9.99 7.34 -0.74
CA PHE A 143 -10.82 8.06 -1.70
C PHE A 143 -12.06 8.69 -1.06
N GLY A 144 -12.74 7.96 -0.18
CA GLY A 144 -13.86 8.49 0.60
C GLY A 144 -13.43 9.65 1.50
N PHE A 145 -12.26 9.53 2.13
CA PHE A 145 -11.68 10.60 2.94
C PHE A 145 -11.39 11.87 2.13
N LEU A 146 -10.78 11.73 0.94
CA LEU A 146 -10.53 12.86 0.05
C LEU A 146 -11.81 13.55 -0.43
N LYS A 147 -12.87 12.78 -0.71
CA LYS A 147 -14.18 13.34 -1.14
C LYS A 147 -14.96 13.99 -0.01
N ALA A 148 -14.69 13.65 1.25
CA ALA A 148 -15.36 14.24 2.40
C ALA A 148 -14.94 15.71 2.63
N VAL A 149 -13.76 16.10 2.15
CA VAL A 149 -13.23 17.46 2.30
C VAL A 149 -13.52 18.26 1.02
N PRO A 150 -14.20 19.43 1.11
CA PRO A 150 -14.61 20.19 -0.08
C PRO A 150 -13.42 20.80 -0.84
N ASP A 151 -12.34 21.14 -0.13
CA ASP A 151 -11.11 21.70 -0.71
C ASP A 151 -10.10 20.61 -1.08
N LYS A 152 -9.68 20.61 -2.35
CA LYS A 152 -8.77 19.58 -2.90
C LYS A 152 -7.42 19.53 -2.18
N PHE A 153 -6.79 20.69 -1.95
CA PHE A 153 -5.49 20.78 -1.29
C PHE A 153 -5.58 20.38 0.19
N THR A 154 -6.59 20.89 0.89
CA THR A 154 -6.83 20.57 2.30
C THR A 154 -7.10 19.08 2.51
N GLY A 155 -7.86 18.46 1.59
CA GLY A 155 -8.09 17.01 1.59
C GLY A 155 -6.80 16.21 1.46
N LEU A 156 -5.92 16.59 0.50
CA LEU A 156 -4.61 15.97 0.33
C LEU A 156 -3.75 16.13 1.60
N LEU A 157 -3.68 17.33 2.16
CA LEU A 157 -2.90 17.63 3.35
C LEU A 157 -3.36 16.77 4.54
N LEU A 158 -4.66 16.71 4.80
CA LEU A 158 -5.24 15.89 5.87
C LEU A 158 -4.96 14.40 5.67
N MET A 159 -5.03 13.91 4.42
CA MET A 159 -4.72 12.51 4.11
C MET A 159 -3.25 12.20 4.42
N VAL A 160 -2.32 13.08 4.04
CA VAL A 160 -0.89 12.91 4.34
C VAL A 160 -0.64 12.94 5.84
N ILE A 161 -1.29 13.84 6.58
CA ILE A 161 -1.21 13.91 8.04
C ILE A 161 -1.72 12.61 8.68
N LEU A 162 -2.84 12.07 8.22
CA LEU A 162 -3.40 10.80 8.72
C LEU A 162 -2.44 9.62 8.50
N LEU A 163 -1.86 9.52 7.32
CA LEU A 163 -0.87 8.48 7.02
C LEU A 163 0.41 8.67 7.86
N PHE A 164 0.85 9.91 8.04
CA PHE A 164 2.02 10.23 8.84
C PHE A 164 1.80 9.98 10.34
N SER A 165 0.61 10.27 10.88
CA SER A 165 0.29 9.96 12.28
C SER A 165 0.25 8.46 12.54
N LEU A 166 -0.26 7.67 11.59
CA LEU A 166 -0.22 6.21 11.67
C LEU A 166 1.23 5.70 11.66
N PHE A 167 2.08 6.28 10.80
CA PHE A 167 3.50 5.95 10.78
C PHE A 167 4.19 6.27 12.11
N LEU A 168 3.96 7.46 12.68
CA LEU A 168 4.52 7.84 13.98
C LEU A 168 4.02 6.94 15.12
N PHE A 169 2.74 6.55 15.10
CA PHE A 169 2.19 5.62 16.07
C PHE A 169 2.91 4.27 16.03
N ILE A 170 3.06 3.69 14.82
CA ILE A 170 3.78 2.43 14.63
C ILE A 170 5.24 2.56 15.07
N LEU A 171 5.91 3.66 14.70
CA LEU A 171 7.29 3.91 15.11
C LEU A 171 7.42 4.02 16.63
N ASN A 172 6.48 4.69 17.29
CA ASN A 172 6.47 4.80 18.75
C ASN A 172 6.29 3.43 19.41
N CYS A 173 5.36 2.60 18.90
CA CYS A 173 5.23 1.22 19.36
C CYS A 173 6.56 0.46 19.25
N ILE A 174 7.24 0.55 18.09
CA ILE A 174 8.54 -0.11 17.88
C ILE A 174 9.60 0.42 18.86
N LEU A 175 9.72 1.74 19.02
CA LEU A 175 10.70 2.35 19.92
C LEU A 175 10.42 1.98 21.38
N TRP A 176 9.15 1.92 21.80
CA TRP A 176 8.77 1.47 23.12
C TRP A 176 9.24 0.03 23.39
N PHE A 177 9.15 -0.87 22.40
CA PHE A 177 9.71 -2.22 22.51
C PHE A 177 11.25 -2.26 22.58
N VAL A 178 11.94 -1.31 21.94
CA VAL A 178 13.41 -1.22 21.98
C VAL A 178 13.91 -0.73 23.34
N TYR A 179 13.21 0.23 23.96
CA TYR A 179 13.70 0.90 25.19
C TYR A 179 13.16 0.32 26.52
N CYS A 180 12.00 -0.35 26.54
CA CYS A 180 11.44 -1.02 27.74
C CYS A 180 11.72 -2.50 27.78
#